data_AF-A0A9D8I1F1-F1
#
_entry.id   AF-A0A9D8I1F1-F1
#
_cell.length_a   1.000
_cell.length_b   1.000
_cell.length_c   1.000
_cell.angle_alpha   90.00
_cell.angle_beta   90.00
_cell.angle_gamma   90.00
#
_symmetry.space_group_name_H-M   'P 1'
#
loop_
_entity.id
_entity.type
_entity.pdbx_description
1 polymer ?
#
loop_
_entity_poly.entity_id
_entity_poly.type
_entity_poly.pdbx_seq_one_letter_code
_entity_poly.pdbx_strand_id
1 'polypeptide(L)'
;MGHVLPAICIVSSCGGHLTEVRTLKPVYERYEHFYVLNAPVLLPEDMQGRTHFIRHSERDWLFVVNLWEAWRLLRRYRPHLIVSVGAGPVVPFTLIGKLLGIPTL
;
A
#
# COMPACT_ATOMS: atom_id res chain seq x y z
N MET A 1 27.56 -7.90 1.39
CA MET A 1 26.10 -8.14 1.38
C MET A 1 25.45 -6.81 1.09
N GLY A 2 24.93 -6.61 -0.13
CA GLY A 2 24.28 -5.35 -0.49
C GLY A 2 23.07 -5.15 0.40
N HIS A 3 22.97 -4.00 1.07
CA HIS A 3 21.78 -3.62 1.79
C HIS A 3 20.64 -3.51 0.77
N VAL A 4 19.77 -4.52 0.73
CA VAL A 4 18.49 -4.40 0.05
C VAL A 4 17.73 -3.34 0.85
N LEU A 5 17.52 -2.17 0.26
CA LEU A 5 16.81 -1.09 0.93
C LEU A 5 15.43 -1.61 1.37
N PRO A 6 14.97 -1.26 2.58
CA PRO A 6 13.69 -1.73 3.08
C PRO A 6 12.55 -1.24 2.18
N ALA A 7 11.69 -2.16 1.75
CA ALA A 7 10.54 -1.83 0.91
C ALA A 7 9.46 -1.06 1.71
N ILE A 8 8.92 0.02 1.12
CA ILE A 8 7.78 0.81 1.64
C ILE A 8 6.50 0.41 0.90
N CYS A 9 5.43 0.15 1.64
CA CYS A 9 4.10 -0.13 1.09
C CYS A 9 3.24 1.13 1.18
N ILE A 10 2.92 1.73 0.04
CA ILE A 10 2.08 2.93 -0.03
C ILE A 10 0.65 2.48 -0.32
N VAL A 11 -0.25 2.63 0.66
CA VAL A 11 -1.64 2.19 0.55
C VAL A 11 -2.53 3.42 0.43
N SER A 12 -3.32 3.49 -0.64
CA SER A 12 -4.20 4.63 -0.88
C SER A 12 -5.44 4.24 -1.69
N SER A 13 -6.48 5.08 -1.60
CA SER A 13 -7.56 5.04 -2.56
C SER A 13 -7.22 5.88 -3.79
N CYS A 14 -7.82 5.55 -4.93
CA CYS A 14 -7.69 6.38 -6.13
C CYS A 14 -8.26 7.80 -5.92
N GLY A 15 -7.76 8.77 -6.69
CA GLY A 15 -8.21 10.17 -6.62
C GLY A 15 -7.42 11.00 -5.60
N GLY A 16 -8.12 11.80 -4.78
CA GLY A 16 -7.51 12.81 -3.90
C GLY A 16 -6.47 12.26 -2.92
N HIS A 17 -6.75 11.12 -2.27
CA HIS A 17 -5.81 10.48 -1.34
C HIS A 17 -4.52 10.00 -2.06
N LEU A 18 -4.63 9.58 -3.32
CA LEU A 18 -3.45 9.24 -4.11
C LEU A 18 -2.62 10.49 -4.42
N THR A 19 -3.27 11.60 -4.78
CA THR A 19 -2.58 12.87 -4.99
C THR A 19 -1.85 13.33 -3.73
N GLU A 20 -2.52 13.27 -2.58
CA GLU A 20 -1.97 13.70 -1.29
C GLU A 20 -0.79 12.83 -0.84
N VAL A 21 -0.89 11.50 -0.86
CA VAL A 21 0.25 10.63 -0.49
C VAL A 21 1.42 10.80 -1.47
N ARG A 22 1.16 11.12 -2.74
CA ARG A 22 2.21 11.37 -3.74
C ARG A 22 2.94 12.69 -3.54
N THR A 23 2.45 13.62 -2.72
CA THR A 23 3.24 14.79 -2.29
C THR A 23 4.48 14.38 -1.49
N LEU A 24 4.45 13.19 -0.85
CA LEU A 24 5.58 12.63 -0.10
C LEU A 24 6.59 11.89 -1.00
N LYS A 25 6.35 11.82 -2.33
CA LYS A 25 7.24 11.14 -3.28
C LYS A 25 8.72 11.53 -3.16
N PRO A 26 9.09 12.82 -3.02
CA PRO A 26 10.50 13.23 -2.86
C PRO A 26 11.21 12.62 -1.64
N VAL A 27 10.44 12.10 -0.68
CA VAL A 27 10.94 11.44 0.54
C VAL A 27 11.04 9.94 0.31
N TYR A 28 9.95 9.28 -0.08
CA TYR A 28 9.92 7.82 -0.16
C TYR A 28 10.57 7.25 -1.44
N GLU A 29 10.73 8.04 -2.51
CA GLU A 29 11.26 7.53 -3.78
C GLU A 29 12.74 7.11 -3.71
N ARG A 30 13.43 7.52 -2.63
CA ARG A 30 14.80 7.11 -2.30
C ARG A 30 14.90 5.67 -1.81
N TYR A 31 13.76 5.05 -1.52
CA TYR A 31 13.65 3.68 -1.04
C TYR A 31 12.88 2.82 -2.06
N GLU A 32 13.12 1.51 -2.03
CA GLU A 32 12.25 0.57 -2.75
C GLU A 32 10.82 0.72 -2.22
N HIS A 33 9.85 0.83 -3.12
CA HIS A 33 8.45 1.02 -2.73
C HIS A 33 7.50 0.44 -3.77
N PHE A 34 6.30 0.13 -3.30
CA PHE A 34 5.20 -0.30 -4.15
C PHE A 34 3.89 0.31 -3.66
N TYR A 35 2.94 0.42 -4.58
CA TYR A 35 1.63 0.99 -4.32
C TYR A 35 0.58 -0.12 -4.19
N VAL A 36 -0.39 0.10 -3.31
CA VAL A 36 -1.61 -0.67 -3.24
C VAL A 36 -2.79 0.28 -3.39
N LEU A 37 -3.56 0.08 -4.45
CA LEU A 37 -4.74 0.89 -4.78
C LEU A 37 -6.00 0.03 -4.79
N ASN A 38 -7.14 0.62 -4.45
CA ASN A 38 -8.43 -0.08 -4.36
C ASN A 38 -9.25 -0.10 -5.65
N ALA A 39 -8.72 0.44 -6.74
CA ALA A 39 -9.35 0.35 -8.06
C ALA A 39 -8.28 0.45 -9.16
N PRO A 40 -8.46 -0.25 -10.29
CA PRO A 40 -7.62 -0.08 -11.47
C PRO A 40 -7.83 1.32 -12.06
N VAL A 41 -6.72 2.03 -12.28
CA VAL A 41 -6.71 3.38 -12.87
C VAL A 41 -5.53 3.49 -13.85
N LEU A 42 -5.59 4.50 -14.73
CA LEU A 42 -4.44 4.84 -15.55
C LEU A 42 -3.29 5.28 -14.64
N LEU A 43 -2.19 4.52 -14.69
CA LEU A 43 -1.03 4.77 -13.85
C LEU A 43 -0.03 5.69 -14.55
N PRO A 44 0.45 6.73 -13.84
CA PRO A 44 1.69 7.41 -14.18
C PRO A 44 2.84 6.42 -14.37
N GLU A 45 3.80 6.76 -15.22
CA GLU A 45 4.93 5.89 -15.59
C GLU A 45 5.71 5.38 -14.37
N ASP A 46 5.90 6.21 -13.34
CA ASP A 46 6.62 5.86 -12.11
C ASP A 46 5.90 4.80 -11.25
N MET A 47 4.61 4.60 -11.47
CA MET A 47 3.78 3.63 -10.74
C MET A 47 3.59 2.31 -11.51
N GLN A 48 3.90 2.30 -12.80
CA GLN A 48 3.75 1.10 -13.64
C GLN A 48 4.73 0.02 -13.20
N GLY A 49 4.25 -1.23 -13.13
CA GLY A 49 5.04 -2.37 -12.64
C GLY A 49 5.30 -2.40 -11.12
N ARG A 50 4.91 -1.34 -10.39
CA ARG A 50 5.07 -1.20 -8.93
C ARG A 50 3.74 -1.08 -8.19
N THR A 51 2.61 -1.21 -8.89
CA THR A 51 1.28 -1.04 -8.31
C THR A 51 0.51 -2.34 -8.28
N HIS A 52 -0.09 -2.63 -7.12
CA HIS A 52 -1.02 -3.72 -6.91
C HIS A 52 -2.42 -3.16 -6.71
N PHE A 53 -3.39 -3.82 -7.32
CA PHE A 53 -4.79 -3.50 -7.13
C PHE A 53 -5.43 -4.51 -6.19
N ILE A 54 -6.15 -4.00 -5.19
CA ILE A 54 -7.02 -4.75 -4.31
C ILE A 54 -8.47 -4.46 -4.66
N ARG A 55 -9.39 -5.26 -4.11
CA ARG A 55 -10.82 -5.03 -4.36
C ARG A 55 -11.30 -3.77 -3.64
N HIS A 56 -12.13 -3.02 -4.35
CA HIS A 56 -12.89 -1.94 -3.72
C HIS A 56 -13.88 -2.54 -2.72
N SER A 57 -13.89 -2.03 -1.49
CA SER A 57 -14.79 -2.48 -0.43
C SER A 57 -15.40 -1.26 0.25
N GLU A 58 -16.73 -1.24 0.34
CA GLU A 58 -17.51 -0.18 0.99
C GLU A 58 -18.26 -0.75 2.20
N ARG A 59 -17.52 -1.08 3.27
CA ARG A 59 -18.07 -1.63 4.53
C ARG A 59 -18.91 -2.90 4.32
N ASP A 60 -18.46 -3.76 3.42
CA ASP A 60 -19.10 -5.00 3.04
C ASP A 60 -18.19 -6.20 3.36
N TRP A 61 -18.66 -7.40 2.99
CA TRP A 61 -17.92 -8.65 3.19
C TRP A 61 -16.58 -8.68 2.41
N LEU A 62 -16.37 -7.80 1.42
CA LEU A 62 -15.10 -7.67 0.72
C LEU A 62 -13.99 -7.17 1.63
N PHE A 63 -14.30 -6.62 2.81
CA PHE A 63 -13.31 -6.34 3.84
C PHE A 63 -12.48 -7.58 4.23
N VAL A 64 -13.12 -8.75 4.33
CA VAL A 64 -12.43 -10.02 4.62
C VAL A 64 -11.51 -10.41 3.47
N VAL A 65 -11.91 -10.14 2.23
CA VAL A 65 -11.05 -10.34 1.06
C VAL A 65 -9.86 -9.39 1.13
N ASN A 66 -10.07 -8.13 1.49
CA ASN A 66 -8.99 -7.15 1.60
C ASN A 66 -8.00 -7.50 2.72
N LEU A 67 -8.44 -8.13 3.82
CA LEU A 67 -7.55 -8.71 4.84
C LEU A 67 -6.66 -9.81 4.24
N TRP A 68 -7.23 -10.69 3.42
CA TRP A 68 -6.46 -11.74 2.74
C TRP A 68 -5.49 -11.16 1.69
N GLU A 69 -5.91 -10.16 0.92
CA GLU A 69 -5.06 -9.47 -0.05
C GLU A 69 -3.90 -8.73 0.64
N ALA A 70 -4.19 -8.04 1.75
CA ALA A 70 -3.18 -7.42 2.60
C ALA A 70 -2.19 -8.46 3.14
N TRP A 71 -2.68 -9.58 3.68
CA TRP A 71 -1.83 -10.69 4.14
C TRP A 71 -0.91 -11.22 3.04
N ARG A 72 -1.46 -11.48 1.85
CA ARG A 72 -0.69 -12.00 0.72
C ARG A 72 0.38 -11.02 0.28
N LEU A 73 0.05 -9.73 0.15
CA LEU A 73 0.98 -8.70 -0.30
C LEU A 73 2.07 -8.42 0.75
N LEU A 74 1.69 -8.22 2.01
CA LEU A 74 2.65 -7.93 3.08
C LEU A 74 3.59 -9.11 3.33
N ARG A 75 3.13 -10.36 3.24
CA ARG A 75 4.02 -11.53 3.35
C ARG A 75 4.92 -11.76 2.13
N ARG A 76 4.45 -11.41 0.93
CA ARG A 76 5.20 -11.55 -0.31
C ARG A 76 6.33 -10.51 -0.41
N TYR A 77 6.01 -9.25 -0.12
CA TYR A 77 6.93 -8.13 -0.31
C TYR A 77 7.67 -7.72 0.97
N ARG A 78 7.19 -8.15 2.14
CA ARG A 78 7.80 -7.90 3.47
C ARG A 78 8.26 -6.45 3.66
N PRO A 79 7.36 -5.47 3.49
CA PRO A 79 7.72 -4.07 3.70
C PRO A 79 8.04 -3.83 5.18
N HIS A 80 8.88 -2.82 5.44
CA HIS A 80 9.20 -2.40 6.81
C HIS A 80 8.34 -1.24 7.29
N LEU A 81 7.61 -0.59 6.37
CA LEU A 81 6.74 0.53 6.65
C LEU A 81 5.54 0.51 5.71
N ILE A 82 4.35 0.73 6.27
CA ILE A 82 3.14 1.05 5.51
C ILE A 82 2.93 2.57 5.62
N VAL A 83 2.70 3.25 4.50
CA VAL A 83 2.42 4.69 4.45
C VAL A 83 1.04 4.90 3.84
N SER A 84 0.21 5.70 4.51
CA SER A 84 -1.08 6.11 3.97
C SER A 84 -1.46 7.50 4.49
N VAL A 85 -2.28 8.20 3.71
CA VAL A 85 -2.96 9.44 4.14
C VAL A 85 -4.41 9.18 4.52
N GLY A 86 -4.82 7.91 4.65
CA GLY A 86 -6.18 7.49 4.96
C GLY A 86 -6.92 6.86 3.78
N ALA A 87 -8.25 6.74 3.94
CA ALA A 87 -9.20 5.96 3.15
C ALA A 87 -9.35 4.48 3.58
N GLY A 88 -10.47 3.86 3.16
CA GLY A 88 -10.84 2.48 3.53
C GLY A 88 -9.75 1.40 3.33
N PRO A 89 -8.93 1.44 2.26
CA PRO A 89 -7.91 0.41 1.99
C PRO A 89 -6.83 0.27 3.06
N VAL A 90 -6.50 1.35 3.80
CA VAL A 90 -5.43 1.28 4.81
C VAL A 90 -5.84 0.40 5.99
N VAL A 91 -7.12 0.35 6.34
CA VAL A 91 -7.62 -0.37 7.52
C VAL A 91 -7.19 -1.84 7.55
N PRO A 92 -7.47 -2.68 6.53
CA PRO A 92 -7.01 -4.07 6.52
C PRO A 92 -5.49 -4.17 6.50
N PHE A 93 -4.79 -3.25 5.82
CA PHE A 93 -3.32 -3.22 5.78
C PHE A 93 -2.69 -2.89 7.14
N THR A 94 -3.24 -1.95 7.89
CA THR A 94 -2.78 -1.63 9.25
C THR A 94 -3.02 -2.79 10.20
N LEU A 95 -4.19 -3.45 10.13
CA LEU A 95 -4.49 -4.60 10.98
C LEU A 95 -3.51 -5.75 10.74
N ILE A 96 -3.32 -6.12 9.48
CA ILE A 96 -2.36 -7.17 9.12
C ILE A 96 -0.91 -6.72 9.39
N GLY A 97 -0.58 -5.46 9.12
CA GLY A 97 0.72 -4.87 9.43
C GLY A 97 1.08 -5.01 10.90
N LYS A 98 0.15 -4.67 11.81
CA LYS A 98 0.32 -4.87 13.26
C LYS A 98 0.58 -6.33 13.62
N LEU A 99 -0.15 -7.28 13.03
CA LEU A 99 0.08 -8.71 13.25
C LEU A 99 1.46 -9.18 12.77
N LEU A 100 2.00 -8.54 11.73
CA LEU A 100 3.32 -8.84 11.17
C LEU A 100 4.46 -7.99 11.74
N GLY A 101 4.18 -7.09 12.70
CA GLY A 101 5.18 -6.18 13.26
C GLY A 101 5.61 -5.05 12.32
N ILE A 102 4.80 -4.72 11.32
CA ILE A 102 5.06 -3.66 10.35
C ILE A 102 4.35 -2.38 10.81
N PRO A 103 5.08 -1.30 11.14
CA PRO A 103 4.48 -0.02 11.52
C PRO A 103 3.71 0.60 10.34
N THR A 104 2.66 1.34 10.66
CA THR A 104 1.91 2.18 9.72
C THR A 104 2.08 3.64 10.10
N LEU A 105 2.44 4.46 9.12
CA LEU A 105 2.46 5.92 9.18
C LEU A 105 1.24 6.48 8.44
#